data_AF-A0A0D0B0S5-F1
#
_entry.id   AF-A0A0D0B0S5-F1
#
_cell.length_a   1.000
_cell.length_b   1.000
_cell.length_c   1.000
_cell.angle_alpha   90.00
_cell.angle_beta   90.00
_cell.angle_gamma   90.00
#
_symmetry.space_group_name_H-M   'P 1'
#
loop_
_entity.id
_entity.type
_entity.pdbx_description
1 polymer ?
#
loop_
_entity_poly.entity_id
_entity_poly.type
_entity_poly.pdbx_seq_one_letter_code
_entity_poly.pdbx_strand_id
1 'polypeptide(L)'
;MLRAEKLLQHLAPGKISTPQDFLKAIGRSSETKISIDSWDAFWRTSGWDMKNAGLSIQDRRYILWCMEKFRQNQPIERFAHEEKPKNRIRGRGPAVQFGKRIRSRRDR
;
A
#
# COMPACT_ATOMS: atom_id res chain seq x y z
N MET A 1 -32.13 15.94 5.66
CA MET A 1 -31.31 16.36 4.51
C MET A 1 -29.83 16.48 4.91
N LEU A 2 -29.16 15.35 5.20
CA LEU A 2 -27.77 15.32 5.74
C LEU A 2 -26.86 14.35 4.96
N ARG A 3 -27.15 14.15 3.65
CA ARG A 3 -26.48 13.14 2.83
C ARG A 3 -25.60 13.69 1.71
N ALA A 4 -25.59 15.01 1.48
CA ALA A 4 -24.82 15.65 0.41
C ALA A 4 -23.49 16.27 0.88
N GLU A 5 -23.43 16.85 2.09
CA GLU A 5 -22.17 17.38 2.65
C GLU A 5 -21.18 16.26 2.96
N LYS A 6 -21.68 15.10 3.35
CA LYS A 6 -20.91 13.86 3.51
C LYS A 6 -20.51 13.20 2.20
N LEU A 7 -20.78 13.83 1.04
CA LEU A 7 -20.38 13.38 -0.30
C LEU A 7 -19.29 14.27 -0.97
N LEU A 8 -18.89 15.39 -0.34
CA LEU A 8 -17.87 16.30 -0.86
C LEU A 8 -16.55 16.29 -0.06
N GLN A 9 -16.50 15.57 1.06
CA GLN A 9 -15.32 15.51 1.94
C GLN A 9 -14.21 14.52 1.48
N HIS A 10 -14.34 13.93 0.30
CA HIS A 10 -13.51 12.83 -0.24
C HIS A 10 -13.09 13.11 -1.69
N LEU A 11 -13.38 14.30 -2.20
CA LEU A 11 -13.03 14.75 -3.54
C LEU A 11 -11.80 15.66 -3.58
N ALA A 12 -11.15 15.92 -2.44
CA ALA A 12 -9.90 16.66 -2.38
C ALA A 12 -8.89 15.92 -1.50
N PRO A 13 -7.59 16.00 -1.81
CA PRO A 13 -6.47 15.45 -1.03
C PRO A 13 -6.29 16.16 0.32
N GLY A 14 -7.35 16.31 1.11
CA GLY A 14 -7.38 17.12 2.32
C GLY A 14 -6.56 16.59 3.50
N LYS A 15 -5.83 15.49 3.32
CA LYS A 15 -4.89 14.95 4.32
C LYS A 15 -3.47 14.77 3.82
N ILE A 16 -3.18 15.02 2.55
CA ILE A 16 -1.89 14.67 1.94
C ILE A 16 -1.26 15.94 1.41
N SER A 17 -0.45 16.57 2.26
CA SER A 17 0.26 17.80 1.92
C SER A 17 1.63 17.51 1.31
N THR A 18 2.23 16.37 1.66
CA THR A 18 3.59 16.01 1.22
C THR A 18 3.59 14.72 0.37
N PRO A 19 4.59 14.53 -0.51
CA PRO A 19 4.80 13.25 -1.19
C PRO A 19 5.00 12.09 -0.21
N GLN A 20 5.61 12.37 0.94
CA GLN A 20 5.82 11.38 2.00
C GLN A 20 4.49 10.94 2.63
N ASP A 21 3.55 11.87 2.85
CA ASP A 21 2.19 11.54 3.29
C ASP A 21 1.47 10.67 2.26
N PHE A 22 1.70 10.91 0.96
CA PHE A 22 1.12 10.12 -0.10
C PHE A 22 1.65 8.68 -0.07
N LEU A 23 2.97 8.52 0.02
CA LEU A 23 3.63 7.23 0.11
C LEU A 23 3.18 6.44 1.34
N LYS A 24 2.98 7.12 2.46
CA LYS A 24 2.44 6.53 3.69
C LYS A 24 0.96 6.12 3.52
N ALA A 25 0.16 6.93 2.82
CA ALA A 25 -1.26 6.67 2.62
C ALA A 25 -1.53 5.48 1.69
N ILE A 26 -0.69 5.25 0.67
CA ILE A 26 -0.83 4.10 -0.23
C ILE A 26 -0.40 2.78 0.45
N GLY A 27 0.44 2.83 1.48
CA GLY A 27 0.90 1.65 2.24
C GLY A 27 1.98 0.84 1.53
N ARG A 28 2.09 -0.46 1.86
CA ARG A 28 3.14 -1.39 1.37
C ARG A 28 4.57 -0.95 1.70
N SER A 29 4.74 -0.27 2.82
CA SER A 29 5.98 0.35 3.29
C SER A 29 6.63 1.24 2.23
N SER A 30 5.83 1.86 1.36
CA SER A 30 6.34 2.64 0.21
C SER A 30 7.13 3.87 0.65
N GLU A 31 6.80 4.43 1.81
CA GLU A 31 7.48 5.54 2.48
C GLU A 31 8.91 5.22 2.90
N THR A 32 9.24 3.94 3.10
CA THR A 32 10.61 3.51 3.47
C THR A 32 11.49 3.26 2.26
N LYS A 33 10.89 3.11 1.07
CA LYS A 33 11.55 2.65 -0.15
C LYS A 33 12.02 3.80 -1.03
N ILE A 34 11.43 4.98 -0.89
CA ILE A 34 11.81 6.16 -1.68
C ILE A 34 11.70 7.40 -0.78
N SER A 35 12.74 8.24 -0.80
CA SER A 35 12.73 9.54 -0.14
C SER A 35 12.65 10.60 -1.21
N ILE A 36 11.54 11.31 -1.30
CA ILE A 36 11.33 12.36 -2.29
C ILE A 36 10.79 13.59 -1.58
N ASP A 37 11.57 14.67 -1.62
CA ASP A 37 11.31 15.86 -0.81
C ASP A 37 10.32 16.84 -1.48
N SER A 38 10.10 16.72 -2.79
CA SER A 38 9.28 17.66 -3.57
C SER A 38 8.26 16.96 -4.46
N TRP A 39 7.05 17.54 -4.53
CA TRP A 39 5.98 17.06 -5.42
C TRP A 39 6.36 17.11 -6.89
N ASP A 40 7.03 18.17 -7.34
CA ASP A 40 7.45 18.28 -8.75
C ASP A 40 8.43 17.17 -9.12
N ALA A 41 9.41 16.91 -8.25
CA ALA A 41 10.34 15.79 -8.41
C ALA A 41 9.60 14.44 -8.42
N PHE A 42 8.65 14.25 -7.49
CA PHE A 42 7.84 13.04 -7.40
C PHE A 42 7.09 12.74 -8.70
N TRP A 43 6.43 13.74 -9.29
CA TRP A 43 5.64 13.55 -10.51
C TRP A 43 6.47 13.43 -11.78
N ARG A 44 7.71 13.92 -11.77
CA ARG A 44 8.69 13.72 -12.84
C ARG A 44 9.41 12.39 -12.76
N THR A 45 9.35 11.70 -11.61
CA THR A 45 10.07 10.45 -11.40
C THR A 45 9.53 9.36 -12.33
N SER A 46 10.40 8.77 -13.13
CA SER A 46 10.06 7.66 -14.03
C SER A 46 10.31 6.30 -13.37
N GLY A 47 9.76 5.24 -13.97
CA GLY A 47 10.05 3.87 -13.53
C GLY A 47 11.53 3.47 -13.65
N TRP A 48 12.29 4.14 -14.52
CA TRP A 48 13.74 3.96 -14.63
C TRP A 48 14.48 4.62 -13.47
N ASP A 49 14.06 5.82 -13.06
CA ASP A 49 14.63 6.51 -11.90
C ASP A 49 14.41 5.69 -10.63
N MET A 50 13.20 5.15 -10.46
CA MET A 50 12.89 4.24 -9.34
C MET A 50 13.68 2.93 -9.41
N LYS A 51 14.05 2.46 -10.62
CA LYS A 51 14.92 1.28 -10.78
C LYS A 51 16.34 1.59 -10.33
N ASN A 52 16.86 2.76 -10.71
CA ASN A 52 18.18 3.22 -10.30
C ASN A 52 18.25 3.46 -8.79
N ALA A 53 17.15 3.88 -8.17
CA ALA A 53 16.99 3.96 -6.71
C ALA A 53 16.86 2.59 -6.01
N GLY A 54 16.89 1.47 -6.74
CA GLY A 54 16.90 0.12 -6.17
C GLY A 54 15.53 -0.46 -5.81
N LEU A 55 14.41 0.16 -6.21
CA LEU A 55 13.08 -0.36 -5.91
C LEU A 55 12.80 -1.66 -6.68
N SER A 56 12.07 -2.58 -6.06
CA SER A 56 11.63 -3.82 -6.71
C SER A 56 10.65 -3.54 -7.86
N ILE A 57 10.55 -4.46 -8.82
CA ILE A 57 9.59 -4.33 -9.95
C ILE A 57 8.14 -4.16 -9.45
N GLN A 58 7.79 -4.86 -8.36
CA GLN A 58 6.44 -4.82 -7.79
C GLN A 58 6.13 -3.45 -7.19
N ASP A 59 7.07 -2.88 -6.45
CA ASP A 59 6.89 -1.58 -5.81
C ASP A 59 6.81 -0.46 -6.84
N ARG A 60 7.68 -0.49 -7.87
CA ARG A 60 7.65 0.50 -8.97
C ARG A 60 6.30 0.52 -9.69
N ARG A 61 5.79 -0.67 -10.06
CA ARG A 61 4.48 -0.79 -10.72
C ARG A 61 3.36 -0.29 -9.82
N TYR A 62 3.43 -0.59 -8.52
CA TYR A 62 2.43 -0.18 -7.56
C TYR A 62 2.40 1.35 -7.38
N ILE A 63 3.55 1.97 -7.13
CA ILE A 63 3.66 3.41 -6.92
C ILE A 63 3.20 4.18 -8.16
N LEU A 64 3.67 3.81 -9.35
CA LEU A 64 3.27 4.47 -10.61
C LEU A 64 1.78 4.31 -10.89
N TRP A 65 1.19 3.16 -10.56
CA TRP A 65 -0.26 2.97 -10.70
C TRP A 65 -1.05 3.84 -9.71
N CYS A 66 -0.63 3.91 -8.44
CA CYS A 66 -1.23 4.79 -7.44
C CYS A 66 -1.13 6.26 -7.82
N MET A 67 0.03 6.68 -8.35
CA MET A 67 0.26 8.01 -8.91
C MET A 67 -0.77 8.35 -9.99
N GLU A 68 -1.01 7.43 -10.92
CA GLU A 68 -2.00 7.63 -11.98
C GLU A 68 -3.44 7.70 -11.43
N LYS A 69 -3.79 6.87 -10.45
CA LYS A 69 -5.11 6.94 -9.79
C LYS A 69 -5.33 8.22 -9.02
N PHE A 70 -4.28 8.74 -8.38
CA PHE A 70 -4.32 10.03 -7.71
C PHE A 70 -4.53 11.18 -8.69
N ARG A 71 -3.88 11.15 -9.87
CA ARG A 71 -4.13 12.13 -10.94
C ARG A 71 -5.56 12.11 -11.47
N GLN A 72 -6.20 10.95 -11.46
CA GLN A 72 -7.61 10.77 -11.84
C GLN A 72 -8.59 11.21 -10.75
N ASN A 73 -8.11 11.88 -9.68
CA ASN A 73 -8.90 12.28 -8.52
C ASN A 73 -9.68 11.12 -7.87
N GLN A 74 -9.16 9.89 -7.99
CA GLN A 74 -9.74 8.77 -7.24
C GLN A 74 -9.31 8.85 -5.77
N PRO A 75 -10.22 8.63 -4.82
CA PRO A 75 -9.87 8.63 -3.40
C PRO A 75 -8.93 7.46 -3.10
N ILE A 76 -7.88 7.71 -2.32
CA ILE A 76 -6.81 6.74 -2.04
C ILE A 76 -7.34 5.50 -1.32
N GLU A 77 -8.32 5.66 -0.44
CA GLU A 77 -8.98 4.56 0.27
C GLU A 77 -9.58 3.50 -0.67
N ARG A 78 -9.92 3.87 -1.91
CA ARG A 78 -10.48 2.94 -2.90
C ARG A 78 -9.45 2.03 -3.55
N PHE A 79 -8.19 2.45 -3.62
CA PHE A 79 -7.17 1.73 -4.40
C PHE A 79 -5.91 1.39 -3.60
N ALA A 80 -5.64 2.09 -2.49
CA ALA A 80 -4.56 1.76 -1.59
C ALA A 80 -4.75 0.35 -1.04
N HIS A 81 -3.65 -0.38 -0.93
CA HIS A 81 -3.66 -1.73 -0.38
C HIS A 81 -2.85 -1.71 0.89
N GLU A 82 -3.51 -2.04 2.00
CA GLU A 82 -2.80 -2.24 3.24
C GLU A 82 -1.75 -3.34 3.09
N GLU A 83 -0.69 -3.23 3.90
CA GLU A 83 0.28 -4.30 4.00
C GLU A 83 -0.40 -5.59 4.40
N LYS A 84 -0.19 -6.63 3.59
CA LYS A 84 -0.70 -7.95 3.93
C LYS A 84 -0.14 -8.32 5.30
N PRO A 85 -1.00 -8.59 6.30
CA PRO A 85 -0.52 -8.91 7.62
C PRO A 85 0.36 -10.15 7.52
N LYS A 86 1.48 -10.12 8.24
CA LYS A 86 2.38 -11.25 8.29
C LYS A 86 1.61 -12.47 8.81
N ASN A 87 1.73 -13.60 8.10
CA ASN A 87 1.11 -14.84 8.53
C ASN A 87 1.50 -15.15 9.98
N ARG A 88 0.50 -15.15 10.89
CA ARG A 88 0.68 -15.46 12.31
C ARG A 88 1.22 -16.88 12.52
N ILE A 89 0.82 -17.81 11.66
CA ILE A 89 1.21 -19.22 11.70
C ILE A 89 1.94 -19.56 10.40
N ARG A 90 3.14 -20.14 10.52
CA ARG A 90 3.90 -20.65 9.36
C ARG A 90 3.62 -22.14 9.19
N GLY A 91 3.18 -22.56 8.00
CA GLY A 91 2.85 -23.96 7.66
C GLY A 91 1.51 -24.10 6.92
N ARG A 92 1.36 -25.12 6.07
CA ARG A 92 0.10 -25.47 5.41
C ARG A 92 -0.51 -26.69 6.12
N GLY A 93 -1.74 -26.55 6.60
CA GLY A 93 -2.52 -27.64 7.20
C GLY A 93 -2.39 -27.78 8.72
N PRO A 94 -3.25 -28.63 9.34
CA PRO A 94 -3.36 -28.78 10.78
C PRO A 94 -2.11 -29.38 11.43
N ALA A 95 -1.16 -29.92 10.66
CA ALA A 95 -0.01 -30.64 11.20
C ALA A 95 0.94 -29.79 12.04
N VAL A 96 1.01 -28.47 11.81
CA VAL A 96 1.89 -27.56 12.55
C VAL A 96 1.19 -26.20 12.74
N GLN A 97 0.84 -25.88 13.98
CA GLN A 97 0.36 -24.55 14.36
C GLN A 97 1.16 -24.04 15.57
N PHE A 98 1.52 -22.76 15.58
CA PHE A 98 2.27 -22.12 16.69
C PHE A 98 3.56 -22.84 17.11
N GLY A 99 4.31 -23.40 16.16
CA GLY A 99 5.56 -24.14 16.46
C GLY A 99 5.33 -25.50 17.14
N LYS A 100 4.08 -25.94 17.30
CA LYS A 100 3.72 -27.25 17.84
C LYS A 100 3.19 -28.13 16.71
N ARG A 101 3.72 -29.36 16.62
CA ARG A 101 3.14 -30.39 15.75
C ARG A 101 1.82 -30.86 16.35
N ILE A 102 0.69 -30.46 15.77
CA ILE A 102 -0.61 -31.00 16.16
C ILE A 102 -0.76 -32.31 15.38
N ARG A 103 -0.60 -33.43 16.07
CA ARG A 103 -0.99 -34.73 15.53
C ARG A 103 -2.50 -34.71 15.54
N SER A 104 -3.17 -34.64 14.39
CA SER A 104 -4.59 -34.99 14.35
C SER A 104 -4.68 -36.40 14.93
N ARG A 105 -5.27 -36.56 16.11
CA ARG A 105 -5.72 -37.88 16.53
C ARG A 105 -6.69 -38.31 15.44
N ARG A 106 -6.28 -39.26 14.60
CA ARG A 106 -7.24 -40.07 13.87
C ARG A 106 -7.89 -40.89 14.97
N ASP A 107 -9.13 -40.55 15.32
CA ASP A 107 -9.95 -41.47 16.10
C ASP A 107 -9.96 -42.79 15.34
N ARG A 108 -9.68 -43.86 16.09
CA ARG A 108 -9.46 -45.20 15.58
C ARG A 108 -10.78 -45.85 15.22
#